data_AF-A0AB32W7D6-F1
#
_entry.id   AF-A0AB32W7D6-F1
#
_cell.length_a   1.000
_cell.length_b   1.000
_cell.length_c   1.000
_cell.angle_alpha   90.00
_cell.angle_beta   90.00
_cell.angle_gamma   90.00
#
_symmetry.space_group_name_H-M   'P 1'
#
loop_
_entity.id
_entity.type
_entity.pdbx_description
1 polymer ?
#
loop_
_entity_poly.entity_id
_entity_poly.type
_entity_poly.pdbx_seq_one_letter_code
_entity_poly.pdbx_strand_id
1 'polypeptide(L)'
;MERKERSSEDETDVLVFPFPVQGHINPMLQFAKRLASKGLKVTFLTTKPMQSPSTSISIQIIEFPEGEQANGTEEFAHLFKTLVSERLTNLIDRLNSSSSDPPKALVYDSFLPWALDVAKQCGLHGASFFTQSWSNSSIYYHLNQGTLKVPLEENAVVSLPSMPVLGINDLPSFVSDTGSYPSLLKMVVDRFSNFQEADWLFCNTFKELEHEVINWMASKWPIKTVGPTIPSMYLDKRIKDDNDYGLHLFKPDSELCIKWLDSKETDSVVYVSFGSLAGLTEEQMLELSLGLKRSNRYFLWVVREAEQSKLPSNFIEETSEKGLVVSWCPQLDVLAHRAVGCFMTHCGWNSTLEALSLGVPMIAMPQWTDQPTNAKFVADVWQGGIRVSKDEKGVVTKEEVEWCIREIMEGERSLEIRKNSEKWKNLAKEAVDEGGSSDKNIEEFVAKLLCN
;
A
#
# COMPACT_ATOMS: atom_id res chain seq x y z
N MET A 1 -24.17 5.44 -46.10
CA MET A 1 -23.86 6.02 -44.78
C MET A 1 -24.13 4.94 -43.74
N GLU A 2 -23.18 4.03 -43.57
CA GLU A 2 -23.30 2.96 -42.58
C GLU A 2 -22.87 3.54 -41.23
N ARG A 3 -23.79 3.58 -40.27
CA ARG A 3 -23.45 3.70 -38.85
C ARG A 3 -22.67 2.44 -38.50
N LYS A 4 -21.35 2.53 -38.38
CA LYS A 4 -20.57 1.56 -37.61
C LYS A 4 -21.19 1.52 -36.21
N GLU A 5 -21.75 0.38 -35.82
CA GLU A 5 -22.00 0.07 -34.42
C GLU A 5 -20.66 0.22 -33.68
N ARG A 6 -20.56 1.24 -32.82
CA ARG A 6 -19.39 1.49 -31.97
C ARG A 6 -19.41 0.45 -30.86
N SER A 7 -18.28 -0.21 -30.59
CA SER A 7 -18.18 -1.13 -29.44
C SER A 7 -18.31 -0.33 -28.14
N SER A 8 -18.89 -0.95 -27.10
CA SER A 8 -18.96 -0.37 -25.76
C SER A 8 -17.59 -0.20 -25.09
N GLU A 9 -16.49 -0.52 -25.78
CA GLU A 9 -15.12 -0.52 -25.27
C GLU A 9 -14.46 0.87 -25.30
N ASP A 10 -15.05 1.83 -26.02
CA ASP A 10 -14.49 3.18 -26.20
C ASP A 10 -15.12 4.25 -25.27
N GLU A 11 -16.09 3.89 -24.43
CA GLU A 11 -16.73 4.83 -23.50
C GLU A 11 -16.00 4.83 -22.15
N THR A 12 -15.41 5.96 -21.76
CA THR A 12 -14.63 6.09 -20.51
C THR A 12 -14.80 7.49 -19.94
N ASP A 13 -15.18 7.58 -18.67
CA ASP A 13 -15.26 8.84 -17.92
C ASP A 13 -13.91 9.18 -17.27
N VAL A 14 -13.22 8.15 -16.76
CA VAL A 14 -11.98 8.30 -15.97
C VAL A 14 -10.95 7.26 -16.36
N LEU A 15 -9.72 7.73 -16.56
CA LEU A 15 -8.52 6.91 -16.68
C LEU A 15 -7.85 6.78 -15.32
N VAL A 16 -7.43 5.57 -14.94
CA VAL A 16 -6.68 5.31 -13.69
C VAL A 16 -5.33 4.69 -14.05
N PHE A 17 -4.24 5.37 -13.70
CA PHE A 17 -2.89 5.00 -14.11
C PHE A 17 -1.92 4.84 -12.92
N PRO A 18 -1.69 3.60 -12.46
CA PRO A 18 -0.80 3.31 -11.35
C PRO A 18 0.68 3.30 -11.75
N PHE A 19 1.56 3.52 -10.77
CA PHE A 19 2.96 3.14 -10.90
C PHE A 19 3.07 1.61 -11.02
N PRO A 20 3.95 1.05 -11.88
CA PRO A 20 3.89 -0.38 -12.28
C PRO A 20 4.50 -1.34 -11.25
N VAL A 21 4.12 -1.18 -9.98
CA VAL A 21 4.52 -2.02 -8.85
C VAL A 21 3.27 -2.41 -8.07
N GLN A 22 3.17 -3.68 -7.63
CA GLN A 22 1.95 -4.22 -7.03
C GLN A 22 1.40 -3.37 -5.86
N GLY A 23 2.28 -2.83 -5.00
CA GLY A 23 1.89 -1.96 -3.89
C GLY A 23 1.22 -0.64 -4.30
N HIS A 24 1.32 -0.27 -5.58
CA HIS A 24 0.67 0.89 -6.16
C HIS A 24 -0.56 0.50 -7.00
N ILE A 25 -0.44 -0.60 -7.76
CA ILE A 25 -1.52 -1.11 -8.60
C ILE A 25 -2.73 -1.53 -7.77
N ASN A 26 -2.53 -2.31 -6.69
CA ASN A 26 -3.62 -2.84 -5.86
C ASN A 26 -4.55 -1.74 -5.29
N PRO A 27 -4.04 -0.70 -4.60
CA PRO A 27 -4.91 0.32 -4.03
C PRO A 27 -5.63 1.15 -5.11
N MET A 28 -4.97 1.46 -6.22
CA MET A 28 -5.58 2.20 -7.31
C MET A 28 -6.62 1.36 -8.07
N LEU A 29 -6.41 0.05 -8.20
CA LEU A 29 -7.39 -0.87 -8.78
C LEU A 29 -8.64 -0.93 -7.91
N GLN A 30 -8.48 -0.99 -6.58
CA GLN A 30 -9.61 -0.96 -5.65
C GLN A 30 -10.36 0.37 -5.69
N PHE A 31 -9.64 1.49 -5.82
CA PHE A 31 -10.25 2.78 -6.09
C PHE A 31 -11.04 2.79 -7.41
N ALA A 32 -10.49 2.24 -8.48
CA ALA A 32 -11.15 2.13 -9.78
C ALA A 32 -12.45 1.30 -9.71
N LYS A 33 -12.44 0.15 -9.03
CA LYS A 33 -13.64 -0.66 -8.76
C LYS A 33 -14.69 0.16 -8.01
N ARG A 34 -14.27 0.96 -7.02
CA ARG A 34 -15.17 1.81 -6.24
C ARG A 34 -15.81 2.91 -7.09
N LEU A 35 -15.04 3.58 -7.95
CA LEU A 35 -15.56 4.54 -8.92
C LEU A 35 -16.59 3.91 -9.86
N ALA A 36 -16.30 2.73 -10.39
CA ALA A 36 -17.22 2.00 -11.26
C ALA A 36 -18.52 1.59 -10.54
N SER A 37 -18.43 1.18 -9.27
CA SER A 37 -19.62 0.87 -8.46
C SER A 37 -20.56 2.07 -8.24
N LYS A 38 -20.06 3.30 -8.42
CA LYS A 38 -20.83 4.55 -8.32
C LYS A 38 -21.26 5.09 -9.69
N GLY A 39 -21.12 4.31 -10.76
CA GLY A 39 -21.68 4.60 -12.07
C GLY A 39 -20.73 5.22 -13.09
N LEU A 40 -19.44 5.42 -12.74
CA LEU A 40 -18.45 5.87 -13.72
C LEU A 40 -17.97 4.72 -14.61
N LYS A 41 -17.75 5.00 -15.89
CA LYS A 41 -17.01 4.13 -16.82
C LYS A 41 -15.53 4.33 -16.59
N VAL A 42 -14.87 3.33 -16.02
CA VAL A 42 -13.47 3.43 -15.62
C VAL A 42 -12.60 2.57 -16.52
N THR A 43 -11.55 3.18 -17.08
CA THR A 43 -10.49 2.46 -17.78
C THR A 43 -9.22 2.46 -16.93
N PHE A 44 -8.82 1.27 -16.50
CA PHE A 44 -7.61 1.03 -15.74
C PHE A 44 -6.43 0.78 -16.69
N LEU A 45 -5.40 1.60 -16.58
CA LEU A 45 -4.22 1.55 -17.41
C LEU A 45 -3.14 0.70 -16.74
N THR A 46 -2.45 -0.11 -17.52
CA THR A 46 -1.31 -0.91 -17.04
C THR A 46 -0.22 -0.98 -18.09
N THR A 47 1.02 -1.19 -17.68
CA THR A 47 2.13 -1.45 -18.59
C THR A 47 2.47 -2.93 -18.75
N LYS A 48 1.75 -3.81 -18.03
CA LYS A 48 1.95 -5.26 -18.07
C LYS A 48 0.63 -5.98 -18.33
N PRO A 49 0.65 -7.14 -19.02
CA PRO A 49 -0.53 -7.98 -19.13
C PRO A 49 -1.06 -8.33 -17.75
N MET A 50 -2.35 -8.11 -17.54
CA MET A 50 -3.05 -8.43 -16.31
C MET A 50 -4.26 -9.28 -16.66
N GLN A 51 -4.55 -10.29 -15.84
CA GLN A 51 -5.82 -10.99 -15.96
C GLN A 51 -6.94 -9.98 -15.70
N SER A 52 -7.95 -9.95 -16.57
CA SER A 52 -9.09 -9.06 -16.37
C SER A 52 -9.72 -9.39 -15.02
N PRO A 53 -9.80 -8.44 -14.07
CA PRO A 53 -10.63 -8.64 -12.89
C PRO A 53 -12.06 -8.86 -13.38
N SER A 54 -12.84 -9.63 -12.63
CA SER A 54 -14.24 -9.96 -12.90
C SER A 54 -15.19 -8.74 -12.78
N THR A 55 -14.71 -7.53 -13.00
CA THR A 55 -15.33 -6.26 -12.62
C THR A 55 -15.72 -5.41 -13.82
N SER A 56 -16.62 -4.45 -13.59
CA SER A 56 -17.14 -3.48 -14.55
C SER A 56 -16.13 -2.41 -15.02
N ILE A 57 -14.82 -2.68 -14.92
CA ILE A 57 -13.77 -1.76 -15.37
C ILE A 57 -13.14 -2.30 -16.67
N SER A 58 -12.82 -1.41 -17.58
CA SER A 58 -12.04 -1.74 -18.77
C SER A 58 -10.55 -1.73 -18.44
N ILE A 59 -9.77 -2.63 -19.02
CA ILE A 59 -8.30 -2.62 -18.91
C ILE A 59 -7.70 -2.25 -20.25
N GLN A 60 -6.77 -1.30 -20.24
CA GLN A 60 -5.94 -0.98 -21.40
C GLN A 60 -4.47 -1.07 -21.05
N ILE A 61 -3.73 -1.72 -21.95
CA ILE A 61 -2.29 -1.90 -21.81
C ILE A 61 -1.59 -0.79 -22.58
N ILE A 62 -0.82 0.03 -21.88
CA ILE A 62 0.18 0.90 -22.48
C ILE A 62 1.45 0.08 -22.60
N GLU A 63 1.70 -0.44 -23.79
CA GLU A 63 2.89 -1.21 -24.06
C GLU A 63 4.14 -0.46 -23.57
N PHE A 64 4.91 -1.13 -22.72
CA PHE A 64 6.23 -0.73 -22.30
C PHE A 64 7.12 -1.95 -22.53
N PRO A 65 8.06 -1.93 -23.50
CA PRO A 65 8.83 -3.11 -23.84
C PRO A 65 9.55 -3.64 -22.59
N GLU A 66 9.21 -4.87 -22.17
CA GLU A 66 9.95 -5.55 -21.12
C GLU A 66 11.37 -5.79 -21.65
N GLY A 67 12.37 -5.21 -20.97
CA GLY A 67 13.77 -5.52 -21.22
C GLY A 67 14.59 -4.45 -21.95
N GLU A 68 14.17 -3.19 -22.03
CA GLU A 68 15.18 -2.15 -22.20
C GLU A 68 16.02 -2.08 -20.92
N GLN A 69 17.32 -2.31 -21.11
CA GLN A 69 18.35 -2.55 -20.10
C GLN A 69 18.60 -1.31 -19.23
N ALA A 70 17.61 -0.90 -18.45
CA ALA A 70 17.80 0.16 -17.48
C ALA A 70 18.77 -0.33 -16.40
N ASN A 71 19.97 0.25 -16.36
CA ASN A 71 20.97 0.02 -15.35
C ASN A 71 20.62 0.82 -14.08
N GLY A 72 19.51 0.45 -13.46
CA GLY A 72 19.04 1.03 -12.20
C GLY A 72 17.84 1.96 -12.34
N THR A 73 17.44 2.53 -11.20
CA THR A 73 16.17 3.23 -11.02
C THR A 73 16.05 4.51 -11.86
N GLU A 74 17.14 5.25 -12.04
CA GLU A 74 17.10 6.54 -12.76
C GLU A 74 16.88 6.36 -14.27
N GLU A 75 17.62 5.44 -14.89
CA GLU A 75 17.44 5.10 -16.30
C GLU A 75 16.04 4.53 -16.55
N PHE A 76 15.56 3.65 -15.65
CA PHE A 76 14.19 3.15 -15.71
C PHE A 76 13.17 4.28 -15.66
N ALA A 77 13.29 5.19 -14.68
CA ALA A 77 12.35 6.30 -14.52
C ALA A 77 12.35 7.24 -15.74
N HIS A 78 13.52 7.51 -16.31
CA HIS A 78 13.65 8.34 -17.51
C HIS A 78 13.00 7.67 -18.72
N LEU A 79 13.34 6.41 -18.99
CA LEU A 79 12.79 5.66 -20.12
C LEU A 79 11.27 5.48 -19.99
N PHE A 80 10.81 5.11 -18.79
CA PHE A 80 9.40 4.95 -18.48
C PHE A 80 8.65 6.26 -18.75
N LYS A 81 9.16 7.40 -18.25
CA LYS A 81 8.57 8.71 -18.55
C LYS A 81 8.50 8.95 -20.06
N THR A 82 9.62 8.82 -20.77
CA THR A 82 9.70 9.15 -22.21
C THR A 82 8.74 8.32 -23.05
N LEU A 83 8.79 6.99 -22.94
CA LEU A 83 7.98 6.10 -23.79
C LEU A 83 6.51 6.09 -23.39
N VAL A 84 6.23 6.07 -22.08
CA VAL A 84 4.87 5.88 -21.59
C VAL A 84 4.07 7.18 -21.67
N SER A 85 4.69 8.35 -21.50
CA SER A 85 3.99 9.63 -21.70
C SER A 85 3.50 9.82 -23.14
N GLU A 86 4.35 9.56 -24.14
CA GLU A 86 3.97 9.64 -25.56
C GLU A 86 2.79 8.70 -25.89
N ARG A 87 2.89 7.44 -25.41
CA ARG A 87 1.84 6.43 -25.66
C ARG A 87 0.53 6.76 -24.91
N LEU A 88 0.63 7.30 -23.70
CA LEU A 88 -0.52 7.77 -22.94
C LEU A 88 -1.21 8.95 -23.65
N THR A 89 -0.45 9.93 -24.14
CA THR A 89 -0.98 11.05 -24.93
C THR A 89 -1.72 10.54 -26.17
N ASN A 90 -1.09 9.67 -26.97
CA ASN A 90 -1.70 9.08 -28.16
C ASN A 90 -2.99 8.31 -27.84
N LEU A 91 -3.03 7.61 -26.70
CA LEU A 91 -4.22 6.92 -26.23
C LEU A 91 -5.35 7.91 -25.92
N ILE A 92 -5.07 8.96 -25.15
CA ILE A 92 -6.06 9.97 -24.77
C ILE A 92 -6.59 10.70 -26.01
N ASP A 93 -5.72 11.09 -26.93
CA ASP A 93 -6.11 11.76 -28.17
C ASP A 93 -7.03 10.88 -29.04
N ARG A 94 -6.74 9.58 -29.08
CA ARG A 94 -7.61 8.60 -29.75
C ARG A 94 -8.98 8.53 -29.09
N LEU A 95 -9.05 8.40 -27.76
CA LEU A 95 -10.31 8.36 -27.00
C LEU A 95 -11.12 9.65 -27.18
N ASN A 96 -10.44 10.80 -27.16
CA ASN A 96 -11.05 12.11 -27.40
C ASN A 96 -11.65 12.23 -28.81
N SER A 97 -11.02 11.58 -29.80
CA SER A 97 -11.46 11.65 -31.20
C SER A 97 -12.54 10.60 -31.55
N SER A 98 -12.55 9.45 -30.88
CA SER A 98 -13.45 8.33 -31.19
C SER A 98 -14.75 8.35 -30.38
N SER A 99 -14.72 8.84 -29.14
CA SER A 99 -15.87 8.84 -28.24
C SER A 99 -16.77 10.06 -28.43
N SER A 100 -18.08 9.88 -28.25
CA SER A 100 -19.01 11.02 -28.08
C SER A 100 -18.99 11.59 -26.66
N ASP A 101 -18.39 10.86 -25.72
CA ASP A 101 -18.22 11.22 -24.31
C ASP A 101 -16.76 10.91 -23.91
N PRO A 102 -15.84 11.87 -24.13
CA PRO A 102 -14.41 11.65 -23.91
C PRO A 102 -14.06 11.58 -22.41
N PRO A 103 -12.93 10.96 -22.05
CA PRO A 103 -12.48 10.92 -20.66
C PRO A 103 -12.28 12.33 -20.11
N LYS A 104 -12.79 12.56 -18.89
CA LYS A 104 -12.80 13.87 -18.22
C LYS A 104 -11.64 14.03 -17.25
N ALA A 105 -11.12 12.92 -16.72
CA ALA A 105 -10.05 12.94 -15.73
C ALA A 105 -9.05 11.79 -15.89
N LEU A 106 -7.80 12.08 -15.54
CA LEU A 106 -6.73 11.11 -15.32
C LEU A 106 -6.39 11.08 -13.82
N VAL A 107 -6.68 9.96 -13.16
CA VAL A 107 -6.19 9.63 -11.83
C VAL A 107 -4.86 8.90 -11.97
N TYR A 108 -3.76 9.53 -11.59
CA TYR A 108 -2.42 8.98 -11.76
C TYR A 108 -1.73 8.78 -10.41
N ASP A 109 -0.84 7.79 -10.32
CA ASP A 109 -0.02 7.61 -9.11
C ASP A 109 0.89 8.82 -8.91
N SER A 110 0.96 9.32 -7.67
CA SER A 110 1.85 10.42 -7.29
C SER A 110 3.31 10.25 -7.72
N PHE A 111 3.81 9.01 -7.88
CA PHE A 111 5.16 8.71 -8.38
C PHE A 111 5.38 9.07 -9.85
N LEU A 112 4.33 9.45 -10.57
CA LEU A 112 4.35 9.82 -11.99
C LEU A 112 3.94 11.29 -12.16
N PRO A 113 4.67 12.28 -11.62
CA PRO A 113 4.25 13.68 -11.69
C PRO A 113 4.06 14.18 -13.13
N TRP A 114 4.79 13.62 -14.09
CA TRP A 114 4.66 13.94 -15.52
C TRP A 114 3.30 13.56 -16.12
N ALA A 115 2.54 12.64 -15.49
CA ALA A 115 1.22 12.26 -15.97
C ALA A 115 0.20 13.40 -15.81
N LEU A 116 0.44 14.33 -14.87
CA LEU A 116 -0.34 15.56 -14.76
C LEU A 116 -0.18 16.43 -16.01
N ASP A 117 1.06 16.58 -16.48
CA ASP A 117 1.37 17.40 -17.66
C ASP A 117 0.64 16.83 -18.89
N VAL A 118 0.63 15.50 -19.04
CA VAL A 118 -0.11 14.80 -20.10
C VAL A 118 -1.62 15.05 -19.98
N ALA A 119 -2.19 14.92 -18.77
CA ALA A 119 -3.61 15.18 -18.55
C ALA A 119 -3.99 16.60 -18.98
N LYS A 120 -3.24 17.61 -18.53
CA LYS A 120 -3.50 19.02 -18.84
C LYS A 120 -3.34 19.33 -20.32
N GLN A 121 -2.32 18.77 -20.98
CA GLN A 121 -2.11 18.93 -22.42
C GLN A 121 -3.28 18.36 -23.24
N CYS A 122 -3.83 17.23 -22.82
CA CYS A 122 -4.98 16.61 -23.46
C CYS A 122 -6.34 17.18 -23.01
N GLY A 123 -6.35 18.23 -22.16
CA GLY A 123 -7.57 18.88 -21.69
C GLY A 123 -8.35 18.12 -20.60
N LEU A 124 -7.73 17.14 -19.95
CA LEU A 124 -8.31 16.38 -18.84
C LEU A 124 -8.01 17.08 -17.49
N HIS A 125 -8.89 16.87 -16.51
CA HIS A 125 -8.52 17.09 -15.13
C HIS A 125 -7.47 16.07 -14.66
N GLY A 126 -6.55 16.50 -13.80
CA GLY A 126 -5.53 15.63 -13.21
C GLY A 126 -5.77 15.40 -11.73
N ALA A 127 -5.81 14.14 -11.31
CA ALA A 127 -5.93 13.76 -9.90
C ALA A 127 -4.73 12.90 -9.48
N SER A 128 -3.93 13.40 -8.53
CA SER A 128 -2.80 12.64 -8.00
C SER A 128 -3.27 11.67 -6.91
N PHE A 129 -2.87 10.41 -6.99
CA PHE A 129 -3.20 9.36 -6.02
C PHE A 129 -1.95 8.95 -5.24
N PHE A 130 -1.97 9.15 -3.93
CA PHE A 130 -0.89 8.78 -3.02
C PHE A 130 -1.16 7.41 -2.39
N THR A 131 -0.25 6.48 -2.67
CA THR A 131 -0.25 5.09 -2.20
C THR A 131 0.58 4.89 -0.92
N GLN A 132 1.05 5.99 -0.33
CA GLN A 132 1.70 6.04 0.98
C GLN A 132 0.86 6.85 1.96
N SER A 133 1.08 6.64 3.26
CA SER A 133 0.44 7.44 4.32
C SER A 133 0.70 8.93 4.15
N TRP A 134 -0.23 9.76 4.61
CA TRP A 134 -0.04 11.20 4.62
C TRP A 134 1.01 11.67 5.59
N SER A 135 1.20 10.93 6.67
CA SER A 135 2.29 11.10 7.61
C SER A 135 3.65 11.01 6.91
N ASN A 136 3.85 9.99 6.08
CA ASN A 136 5.08 9.81 5.31
C ASN A 136 5.22 10.83 4.17
N SER A 137 4.16 11.08 3.42
CA SER A 137 4.15 12.11 2.37
C SER A 137 4.41 13.52 2.89
N SER A 138 3.97 13.84 4.11
CA SER A 138 4.24 15.13 4.76
C SER A 138 5.75 15.37 4.95
N ILE A 139 6.51 14.33 5.30
CA ILE A 139 7.97 14.41 5.42
C ILE A 139 8.61 14.81 4.08
N TYR A 140 8.20 14.17 2.99
CA TYR A 140 8.69 14.51 1.65
C TYR A 140 8.21 15.87 1.15
N TYR A 141 6.99 16.28 1.51
CA TYR A 141 6.50 17.64 1.27
C TYR A 141 7.42 18.67 1.95
N HIS A 142 7.77 18.46 3.21
CA HIS A 142 8.65 19.37 3.94
C HIS A 142 10.07 19.44 3.38
N LEU A 143 10.59 18.33 2.82
CA LEU A 143 11.84 18.29 2.05
C LEU A 143 11.73 19.12 0.77
N ASN A 144 10.66 18.91 -0.01
CA ASN A 144 10.40 19.67 -1.24
C ASN A 144 10.30 21.19 -0.97
N GLN A 145 9.64 21.58 0.12
CA GLN A 145 9.51 22.99 0.53
C GLN A 145 10.78 23.58 1.17
N GLY A 146 11.84 22.77 1.39
CA GLY A 146 13.09 23.20 2.02
C GLY A 146 12.99 23.48 3.53
N THR A 147 11.86 23.13 4.15
CA THR A 147 11.60 23.28 5.60
C THR A 147 12.15 22.11 6.42
N LEU A 148 12.41 20.97 5.78
CA LEU A 148 13.24 19.89 6.28
C LEU A 148 14.45 19.80 5.35
N LYS A 149 15.66 19.60 5.90
CA LYS A 149 16.90 19.49 5.13
C LYS A 149 17.63 18.22 5.51
N VAL A 150 18.30 17.64 4.52
CA VAL A 150 19.16 16.46 4.64
C VAL A 150 20.55 16.78 4.08
N PRO A 151 21.64 16.13 4.55
CA PRO A 151 21.66 15.09 5.58
C PRO A 151 21.33 15.65 6.97
N LEU A 152 20.83 14.77 7.84
CA LEU A 152 20.54 15.10 9.23
C LEU A 152 21.76 14.81 10.11
N GLU A 153 21.90 15.55 11.21
CA GLU A 153 22.92 15.28 12.22
C GLU A 153 22.66 13.95 12.96
N GLU A 154 23.71 13.37 13.54
CA GLU A 154 23.59 12.17 14.35
C GLU A 154 22.67 12.45 15.56
N ASN A 155 21.69 11.57 15.80
CA ASN A 155 20.64 11.74 16.81
C ASN A 155 19.70 12.95 16.59
N ALA A 156 19.61 13.47 15.36
CA ALA A 156 18.64 14.51 15.04
C ALA A 156 17.20 14.07 15.34
N VAL A 157 16.43 15.04 15.83
CA VAL A 157 15.01 14.91 16.09
C VAL A 157 14.27 15.87 15.17
N VAL A 158 13.29 15.35 14.44
CA VAL A 158 12.50 16.08 13.46
C VAL A 158 11.11 16.37 14.03
N SER A 159 10.75 17.66 14.06
CA SER A 159 9.43 18.13 14.47
C SER A 159 8.77 18.81 13.28
N LEU A 160 7.71 18.20 12.75
CA LEU A 160 6.93 18.73 11.62
C LEU A 160 5.52 19.13 12.10
N PRO A 161 4.86 20.10 11.43
CA PRO A 161 3.48 20.45 11.70
C PRO A 161 2.55 19.22 11.68
N SER A 162 1.77 19.06 12.76
CA SER A 162 0.72 18.03 12.87
C SER A 162 1.24 16.60 12.72
N MET A 163 2.48 16.38 13.14
CA MET A 163 3.18 15.10 13.16
C MET A 163 3.75 14.85 14.56
N PRO A 164 3.87 13.60 15.01
CA PRO A 164 4.63 13.29 16.22
C PRO A 164 6.10 13.70 16.02
N VAL A 165 6.82 13.84 17.14
CA VAL A 165 8.27 14.00 17.11
C VAL A 165 8.89 12.71 16.56
N LEU A 166 9.73 12.83 15.54
CA LEU A 166 10.37 11.72 14.84
C LEU A 166 11.87 11.69 15.14
N GLY A 167 12.38 10.56 15.64
CA GLY A 167 13.81 10.31 15.64
C GLY A 167 14.31 9.95 14.24
N ILE A 168 15.62 9.94 14.03
CA ILE A 168 16.22 9.54 12.74
C ILE A 168 15.76 8.16 12.26
N ASN A 169 15.58 7.20 13.18
CA ASN A 169 15.11 5.85 12.89
C ASN A 169 13.58 5.75 12.68
N ASP A 170 12.84 6.84 12.86
CA ASP A 170 11.41 6.94 12.57
C ASP A 170 11.15 7.57 11.20
N LEU A 171 12.17 8.16 10.58
CA LEU A 171 12.07 8.75 9.25
C LEU A 171 12.13 7.66 8.17
N PRO A 172 11.62 7.94 6.96
CA PRO A 172 11.74 7.01 5.85
C PRO A 172 13.22 6.75 5.54
N SER A 173 13.57 5.54 5.09
CA SER A 173 14.96 5.16 4.86
C SER A 173 15.66 6.07 3.86
N PHE A 174 14.92 6.64 2.90
CA PHE A 174 15.44 7.59 1.90
C PHE A 174 15.85 8.94 2.51
N VAL A 175 15.36 9.26 3.71
CA VAL A 175 15.64 10.50 4.46
C VAL A 175 16.67 10.24 5.56
N SER A 176 16.56 9.12 6.27
CA SER A 176 17.48 8.76 7.35
C SER A 176 18.84 8.27 6.83
N ASP A 177 18.86 7.66 5.65
CA ASP A 177 20.06 7.15 4.97
C ASP A 177 20.14 7.73 3.54
N THR A 178 20.28 9.05 3.46
CA THR A 178 20.22 9.79 2.19
C THR A 178 21.28 9.37 1.18
N GLY A 179 22.41 8.83 1.63
CA GLY A 179 23.50 8.39 0.76
C GLY A 179 23.20 7.13 -0.03
N SER A 180 22.37 6.23 0.51
CA SER A 180 22.11 4.91 -0.07
C SER A 180 21.06 4.91 -1.18
N TYR A 181 20.20 5.94 -1.25
CA TYR A 181 19.02 5.94 -2.13
C TYR A 181 18.75 7.26 -2.89
N PRO A 182 19.76 7.91 -3.51
CA PRO A 182 19.60 9.27 -4.08
C PRO A 182 18.51 9.37 -5.16
N SER A 183 18.43 8.42 -6.09
CA SER A 183 17.42 8.43 -7.15
C SER A 183 16.01 8.18 -6.64
N LEU A 184 15.86 7.31 -5.62
CA LEU A 184 14.56 7.04 -4.99
C LEU A 184 14.09 8.23 -4.15
N LEU A 185 15.00 8.88 -3.40
CA LEU A 185 14.71 10.11 -2.67
C LEU A 185 14.23 11.21 -3.62
N LYS A 186 14.95 11.43 -4.73
CA LYS A 186 14.56 12.38 -5.77
C LYS A 186 13.16 12.06 -6.29
N MET A 187 12.91 10.80 -6.66
CA MET A 187 11.61 10.36 -7.18
C MET A 187 10.45 10.65 -6.21
N VAL A 188 10.60 10.38 -4.91
CA VAL A 188 9.52 10.61 -3.93
C VAL A 188 9.31 12.08 -3.56
N VAL A 189 10.35 12.92 -3.68
CA VAL A 189 10.28 14.37 -3.47
C VAL A 189 9.72 15.07 -4.71
N ASP A 190 10.07 14.61 -5.92
CA ASP A 190 9.62 15.16 -7.21
C ASP A 190 8.10 15.05 -7.41
N ARG A 191 7.42 14.19 -6.65
CA ARG A 191 5.95 14.10 -6.62
C ARG A 191 5.28 15.41 -6.21
N PHE A 192 5.99 16.26 -5.48
CA PHE A 192 5.54 17.59 -5.07
C PHE A 192 6.02 18.71 -6.00
N SER A 193 6.59 18.39 -7.18
CA SER A 193 7.05 19.41 -8.14
C SER A 193 5.91 20.17 -8.81
N ASN A 194 4.82 19.49 -9.15
CA ASN A 194 3.65 20.06 -9.85
C ASN A 194 2.31 19.74 -9.18
N PHE A 195 2.30 19.14 -7.98
CA PHE A 195 1.07 18.71 -7.29
C PHE A 195 0.05 19.83 -7.03
N GLN A 196 0.50 21.10 -6.99
CA GLN A 196 -0.38 22.27 -6.78
C GLN A 196 -1.28 22.53 -8.00
N GLU A 197 -0.93 21.99 -9.16
CA GLU A 197 -1.69 22.11 -10.41
C GLU A 197 -2.73 20.99 -10.58
N ALA A 198 -2.69 19.97 -9.71
CA ALA A 198 -3.66 18.89 -9.70
C ALA A 198 -5.01 19.37 -9.18
N ASP A 199 -6.10 18.94 -9.83
CA ASP A 199 -7.47 19.26 -9.45
C ASP A 199 -7.89 18.54 -8.16
N TRP A 200 -7.30 17.36 -7.91
CA TRP A 200 -7.51 16.58 -6.68
C TRP A 200 -6.22 15.89 -6.22
N LEU A 201 -6.09 15.74 -4.90
CA LEU A 201 -5.02 14.97 -4.26
C LEU A 201 -5.66 13.87 -3.40
N PHE A 202 -5.73 12.67 -3.96
CA PHE A 202 -6.24 11.48 -3.27
C PHE A 202 -5.16 10.82 -2.43
N CYS A 203 -5.53 10.34 -1.24
CA CYS A 203 -4.65 9.53 -0.42
C CYS A 203 -5.39 8.26 0.02
N ASN A 204 -4.73 7.10 -0.15
CA ASN A 204 -5.19 5.83 0.39
C ASN A 204 -5.02 5.79 1.91
N THR A 205 -5.89 6.50 2.61
CA THR A 205 -6.00 6.58 4.07
C THR A 205 -7.42 7.01 4.40
N PHE A 206 -7.78 7.08 5.68
CA PHE A 206 -9.07 7.63 6.13
C PHE A 206 -8.87 8.72 7.19
N LYS A 207 -9.87 9.60 7.31
CA LYS A 207 -9.76 10.85 8.08
C LYS A 207 -9.33 10.62 9.52
N GLU A 208 -9.92 9.63 10.18
CA GLU A 208 -9.72 9.36 11.60
C GLU A 208 -8.34 8.76 11.89
N LEU A 209 -7.72 8.07 10.93
CA LEU A 209 -6.40 7.44 11.11
C LEU A 209 -5.27 8.45 11.19
N GLU A 210 -5.35 9.50 10.37
CA GLU A 210 -4.30 10.52 10.20
C GLU A 210 -4.86 11.93 10.40
N HIS A 211 -5.79 12.09 11.35
CA HIS A 211 -6.61 13.29 11.54
C HIS A 211 -5.84 14.61 11.57
N GLU A 212 -4.74 14.67 12.33
CA GLU A 212 -3.96 15.90 12.50
C GLU A 212 -3.29 16.34 11.19
N VAL A 213 -2.50 15.44 10.57
CA VAL A 213 -1.79 15.74 9.32
C VAL A 213 -2.75 15.96 8.16
N ILE A 214 -3.87 15.22 8.09
CA ILE A 214 -4.91 15.41 7.07
C ILE A 214 -5.52 16.80 7.19
N ASN A 215 -5.95 17.22 8.38
CA ASN A 215 -6.57 18.53 8.54
C ASN A 215 -5.60 19.67 8.21
N TRP A 216 -4.34 19.54 8.61
CA TRP A 216 -3.32 20.52 8.29
C TRP A 216 -3.07 20.61 6.78
N MET A 217 -2.94 19.47 6.10
CA MET A 217 -2.75 19.44 4.66
C MET A 217 -3.98 19.93 3.89
N ALA A 218 -5.19 19.56 4.31
CA ALA A 218 -6.46 20.00 3.71
C ALA A 218 -6.71 21.51 3.87
N SER A 219 -6.09 22.15 4.87
CA SER A 219 -6.11 23.62 4.99
C SER A 219 -5.30 24.35 3.91
N LYS A 220 -4.46 23.62 3.17
CA LYS A 220 -3.55 24.15 2.15
C LYS A 220 -3.89 23.67 0.74
N TRP A 221 -4.30 22.42 0.61
CA TRP A 221 -4.40 21.73 -0.67
C TRP A 221 -5.73 20.94 -0.78
N PRO A 222 -6.25 20.68 -2.00
CA PRO A 222 -7.53 20.00 -2.22
C PRO A 222 -7.43 18.48 -2.00
N ILE A 223 -7.12 18.12 -0.76
CA ILE A 223 -6.86 16.74 -0.36
C ILE A 223 -8.14 15.99 -0.03
N LYS A 224 -8.19 14.73 -0.45
CA LYS A 224 -9.31 13.83 -0.28
C LYS A 224 -8.80 12.47 0.19
N THR A 225 -9.22 12.04 1.37
CA THR A 225 -9.00 10.67 1.83
C THR A 225 -10.00 9.75 1.17
N VAL A 226 -9.53 8.66 0.55
CA VAL A 226 -10.38 7.72 -0.21
C VAL A 226 -10.13 6.26 0.17
N GLY A 227 -9.34 6.04 1.22
CA GLY A 227 -9.02 4.71 1.74
C GLY A 227 -9.87 4.32 2.96
N PRO A 228 -9.59 3.14 3.54
CA PRO A 228 -8.65 2.16 3.01
C PRO A 228 -9.18 1.50 1.73
N THR A 229 -8.36 1.45 0.68
CA THR A 229 -8.71 0.81 -0.61
C THR A 229 -8.46 -0.70 -0.55
N ILE A 230 -9.24 -1.38 0.30
CA ILE A 230 -9.27 -2.84 0.48
C ILE A 230 -10.51 -3.39 -0.23
N PRO A 231 -10.49 -4.64 -0.75
CA PRO A 231 -11.65 -5.23 -1.39
C PRO A 231 -12.90 -5.15 -0.51
N SER A 232 -14.01 -4.75 -1.13
CA SER A 232 -15.26 -4.40 -0.45
C SER A 232 -15.77 -5.54 0.44
N MET A 233 -15.57 -6.81 0.07
CA MET A 233 -16.01 -7.96 0.86
C MET A 233 -15.50 -7.97 2.31
N TYR A 234 -14.33 -7.38 2.57
CA TYR A 234 -13.73 -7.33 3.91
C TYR A 234 -14.23 -6.17 4.77
N LEU A 235 -14.85 -5.14 4.18
CA LEU A 235 -15.25 -3.92 4.88
C LEU A 235 -16.76 -3.71 4.81
N ASP A 236 -17.23 -3.10 3.73
CA ASP A 236 -18.60 -2.60 3.56
C ASP A 236 -19.51 -3.54 2.74
N LYS A 237 -18.93 -4.50 2.01
CA LYS A 237 -19.62 -5.53 1.22
C LYS A 237 -20.60 -4.97 0.17
N ARG A 238 -20.32 -3.76 -0.30
CA ARG A 238 -21.14 -3.02 -1.27
C ARG A 238 -20.81 -3.33 -2.73
N ILE A 239 -19.61 -3.86 -3.02
CA ILE A 239 -19.22 -4.28 -4.36
C ILE A 239 -19.28 -5.80 -4.44
N LYS A 240 -20.16 -6.29 -5.32
CA LYS A 240 -20.33 -7.73 -5.56
C LYS A 240 -19.06 -8.33 -6.17
N ASP A 241 -18.71 -9.54 -5.75
CA ASP A 241 -17.60 -10.34 -6.28
C ASP A 241 -16.19 -9.69 -6.11
N ASP A 242 -16.07 -8.66 -5.28
CA ASP A 242 -14.80 -8.01 -4.91
C ASP A 242 -14.21 -8.64 -3.65
N ASN A 243 -13.75 -9.88 -3.82
CA ASN A 243 -13.26 -10.75 -2.73
C ASN A 243 -11.74 -10.72 -2.55
N ASP A 244 -11.01 -10.12 -3.49
CA ASP A 244 -9.55 -9.99 -3.47
C ASP A 244 -9.11 -8.82 -4.38
N TYR A 245 -7.80 -8.55 -4.43
CA TYR A 245 -7.24 -7.53 -5.32
C TYR A 245 -7.27 -7.92 -6.80
N GLY A 246 -7.47 -9.20 -7.14
CA GLY A 246 -7.46 -9.74 -8.50
C GLY A 246 -6.05 -9.91 -9.10
N LEU A 247 -5.01 -9.50 -8.37
CA LEU A 247 -3.63 -9.43 -8.86
C LEU A 247 -2.66 -10.06 -7.85
N HIS A 248 -2.15 -11.21 -8.23
CA HIS A 248 -1.16 -11.93 -7.43
C HIS A 248 0.15 -12.02 -8.21
N LEU A 249 1.25 -11.55 -7.60
CA LEU A 249 2.60 -11.73 -8.15
C LEU A 249 2.99 -13.21 -8.22
N PHE A 250 2.46 -14.01 -7.28
CA PHE A 250 2.74 -15.43 -7.14
C PHE A 250 1.42 -16.16 -6.89
N LYS A 251 1.32 -17.43 -7.32
CA LYS A 251 0.14 -18.24 -7.08
C LYS A 251 0.01 -18.52 -5.57
N PRO A 252 -1.09 -18.11 -4.91
CA PRO A 252 -1.27 -18.35 -3.48
C PRO A 252 -1.59 -19.82 -3.18
N ASP A 253 -1.05 -20.36 -2.08
CA ASP A 253 -1.41 -21.66 -1.53
C ASP A 253 -2.69 -21.56 -0.68
N SER A 254 -3.77 -21.00 -1.25
CA SER A 254 -4.97 -20.60 -0.50
C SER A 254 -5.62 -21.76 0.25
N GLU A 255 -5.86 -22.89 -0.42
CA GLU A 255 -6.51 -24.04 0.21
C GLU A 255 -5.70 -24.61 1.38
N LEU A 256 -4.38 -24.67 1.24
CA LEU A 256 -3.47 -25.12 2.28
C LEU A 256 -3.49 -24.17 3.49
N CYS A 257 -3.36 -22.86 3.24
CA CYS A 257 -3.35 -21.85 4.29
C CYS A 257 -4.65 -21.87 5.11
N ILE A 258 -5.80 -21.82 4.43
CA ILE A 258 -7.10 -21.72 5.12
C ILE A 258 -7.43 -23.01 5.87
N LYS A 259 -7.23 -24.20 5.28
CA LYS A 259 -7.45 -25.47 6.00
C LYS A 259 -6.57 -25.62 7.24
N TRP A 260 -5.32 -25.18 7.15
CA TRP A 260 -4.41 -25.22 8.30
C TRP A 260 -4.88 -24.28 9.41
N LEU A 261 -5.26 -23.04 9.06
CA LEU A 261 -5.78 -22.06 10.00
C LEU A 261 -7.10 -22.51 10.65
N ASP A 262 -7.97 -23.19 9.91
CA ASP A 262 -9.25 -23.71 10.44
C ASP A 262 -9.08 -24.71 11.58
N SER A 263 -7.93 -25.40 11.63
CA SER A 263 -7.59 -26.35 12.69
C SER A 263 -7.09 -25.68 13.99
N LYS A 264 -6.92 -24.36 14.00
CA LYS A 264 -6.32 -23.62 15.12
C LYS A 264 -7.36 -22.88 15.94
N GLU A 265 -7.04 -22.68 17.21
CA GLU A 265 -7.86 -21.89 18.13
C GLU A 265 -7.85 -20.41 17.74
N THR A 266 -8.87 -19.67 18.18
CA THR A 266 -8.98 -18.23 17.94
C THR A 266 -7.77 -17.52 18.56
N ASP A 267 -7.25 -16.49 17.87
CA ASP A 267 -6.13 -15.68 18.35
C ASP A 267 -4.83 -16.44 18.68
N SER A 268 -4.63 -17.64 18.14
CA SER A 268 -3.51 -18.52 18.51
C SER A 268 -2.32 -18.51 17.54
N VAL A 269 -2.50 -17.95 16.33
CA VAL A 269 -1.53 -17.98 15.23
C VAL A 269 -0.83 -16.63 15.06
N VAL A 270 0.50 -16.66 14.96
CA VAL A 270 1.33 -15.55 14.49
C VAL A 270 1.42 -15.61 12.96
N TYR A 271 0.86 -14.63 12.27
CA TYR A 271 1.10 -14.48 10.84
C TYR A 271 2.39 -13.68 10.61
N VAL A 272 3.27 -14.13 9.71
CA VAL A 272 4.56 -13.48 9.43
C VAL A 272 4.71 -13.26 7.93
N SER A 273 4.89 -11.99 7.52
CA SER A 273 5.14 -11.62 6.12
C SER A 273 5.86 -10.28 6.01
N PHE A 274 6.95 -10.25 5.26
CA PHE A 274 7.77 -9.05 5.01
C PHE A 274 7.55 -8.46 3.61
N GLY A 275 6.40 -8.75 3.01
CA GLY A 275 5.98 -8.18 1.73
C GLY A 275 6.69 -8.78 0.51
N SER A 276 6.48 -8.17 -0.65
CA SER A 276 6.94 -8.68 -1.94
C SER A 276 8.36 -8.25 -2.32
N LEU A 277 8.88 -7.17 -1.73
CA LEU A 277 10.16 -6.57 -2.12
C LEU A 277 11.28 -6.75 -1.11
N ALA A 278 10.98 -6.83 0.19
CA ALA A 278 12.04 -6.86 1.21
C ALA A 278 12.69 -8.24 1.25
N GLY A 279 14.02 -8.31 1.10
CA GLY A 279 14.82 -9.50 1.33
C GLY A 279 15.53 -9.39 2.68
N LEU A 280 15.49 -10.46 3.48
CA LEU A 280 16.19 -10.50 4.77
C LEU A 280 17.58 -11.10 4.59
N THR A 281 18.52 -10.72 5.47
CA THR A 281 19.84 -11.36 5.53
C THR A 281 19.72 -12.78 6.07
N GLU A 282 20.69 -13.64 5.80
CA GLU A 282 20.75 -15.00 6.39
C GLU A 282 20.74 -14.96 7.93
N GLU A 283 21.50 -14.03 8.51
CA GLU A 283 21.53 -13.80 9.96
C GLU A 283 20.14 -13.44 10.50
N GLN A 284 19.42 -12.54 9.82
CA GLN A 284 18.08 -12.16 10.25
C GLN A 284 17.05 -13.29 10.09
N MET A 285 17.16 -14.09 9.02
CA MET A 285 16.33 -15.28 8.79
C MET A 285 16.56 -16.33 9.88
N LEU A 286 17.80 -16.54 10.28
CA LEU A 286 18.16 -17.44 11.38
C LEU A 286 17.54 -16.98 12.70
N GLU A 287 17.72 -15.72 13.11
CA GLU A 287 17.17 -15.21 14.37
C GLU A 287 15.63 -15.22 14.39
N LEU A 288 14.96 -14.93 13.27
CA LEU A 288 13.52 -15.06 13.14
C LEU A 288 13.06 -16.51 13.30
N SER A 289 13.73 -17.45 12.62
CA SER A 289 13.41 -18.88 12.69
C SER A 289 13.53 -19.39 14.13
N LEU A 290 14.60 -19.02 14.83
CA LEU A 290 14.83 -19.39 16.22
C LEU A 290 13.82 -18.74 17.16
N GLY A 291 13.48 -17.47 16.94
CA GLY A 291 12.50 -16.74 17.74
C GLY A 291 11.09 -17.31 17.62
N LEU A 292 10.66 -17.63 16.39
CA LEU A 292 9.37 -18.31 16.14
C LEU A 292 9.31 -19.66 16.84
N LYS A 293 10.36 -20.49 16.71
CA LYS A 293 10.45 -21.78 17.39
C LYS A 293 10.38 -21.64 18.92
N ARG A 294 11.11 -20.67 19.49
CA ARG A 294 11.14 -20.40 20.94
C ARG A 294 9.82 -19.86 21.49
N SER A 295 9.10 -19.07 20.69
CA SER A 295 7.78 -18.52 21.08
C SER A 295 6.75 -19.61 21.41
N ASN A 296 6.95 -20.83 20.90
CA ASN A 296 6.08 -21.98 21.10
C ASN A 296 4.63 -21.76 20.62
N ARG A 297 4.40 -20.75 19.77
CA ARG A 297 3.11 -20.43 19.14
C ARG A 297 2.93 -21.15 17.81
N TYR A 298 1.68 -21.23 17.37
CA TYR A 298 1.40 -21.53 15.97
C TYR A 298 1.85 -20.35 15.11
N PHE A 299 2.44 -20.62 13.95
CA PHE A 299 2.80 -19.56 13.02
C PHE A 299 2.55 -19.95 11.56
N LEU A 300 2.13 -18.97 10.76
CA LEU A 300 2.10 -19.05 9.31
C LEU A 300 3.10 -18.03 8.78
N TRP A 301 4.17 -18.50 8.15
CA TRP A 301 5.24 -17.64 7.64
C TRP A 301 5.34 -17.71 6.12
N VAL A 302 5.17 -16.56 5.47
CA VAL A 302 5.43 -16.39 4.04
C VAL A 302 6.93 -16.19 3.81
N VAL A 303 7.58 -17.20 3.21
CA VAL A 303 8.98 -17.15 2.78
C VAL A 303 9.03 -17.40 1.29
N ARG A 304 9.24 -16.33 0.52
CA ARG A 304 9.33 -16.39 -0.95
C ARG A 304 10.35 -17.44 -1.38
N GLU A 305 10.10 -18.10 -2.50
CA GLU A 305 10.93 -19.19 -3.02
C GLU A 305 12.42 -18.80 -3.11
N ALA A 306 12.72 -17.59 -3.58
CA ALA A 306 14.08 -17.06 -3.67
C ALA A 306 14.79 -16.85 -2.31
N GLU A 307 14.06 -16.86 -1.21
CA GLU A 307 14.57 -16.65 0.16
C GLU A 307 14.63 -17.96 0.97
N GLN A 308 14.03 -19.06 0.48
CA GLN A 308 13.93 -20.31 1.23
C GLN A 308 15.29 -20.93 1.55
N SER A 309 16.30 -20.71 0.69
CA SER A 309 17.68 -21.19 0.93
C SER A 309 18.33 -20.57 2.17
N LYS A 310 17.80 -19.45 2.68
CA LYS A 310 18.29 -18.77 3.88
C LYS A 310 17.71 -19.33 5.18
N LEU A 311 16.71 -20.21 5.09
CA LEU A 311 16.15 -20.87 6.27
C LEU A 311 17.16 -21.89 6.85
N PRO A 312 17.19 -22.07 8.18
CA PRO A 312 18.00 -23.12 8.78
C PRO A 312 17.64 -24.51 8.24
N SER A 313 18.64 -25.38 8.10
CA SER A 313 18.43 -26.77 7.68
C SER A 313 17.44 -27.46 8.62
N ASN A 314 16.45 -28.15 8.06
CA ASN A 314 15.38 -28.86 8.76
C ASN A 314 14.34 -27.98 9.49
N PHE A 315 14.37 -26.65 9.33
CA PHE A 315 13.43 -25.77 10.06
C PHE A 315 11.96 -26.11 9.80
N ILE A 316 11.61 -26.42 8.55
CA ILE A 316 10.23 -26.74 8.16
C ILE A 316 9.80 -28.08 8.80
N GLU A 317 10.66 -29.09 8.75
CA GLU A 317 10.41 -30.41 9.33
C GLU A 317 10.27 -30.33 10.85
N GLU A 318 11.20 -29.65 11.52
CA GLU A 318 11.23 -29.49 12.98
C GLU A 318 10.05 -28.70 13.53
N THR A 319 9.46 -27.82 12.71
CA THR A 319 8.34 -26.97 13.13
C THR A 319 6.99 -27.44 12.58
N SER A 320 6.93 -28.52 11.81
CA SER A 320 5.72 -28.98 11.10
C SER A 320 4.46 -29.16 11.97
N GLU A 321 4.60 -29.43 13.27
CA GLU A 321 3.47 -29.50 14.20
C GLU A 321 2.83 -28.14 14.54
N LYS A 322 3.62 -27.05 14.45
CA LYS A 322 3.23 -25.69 14.87
C LYS A 322 3.33 -24.62 13.79
N GLY A 323 4.16 -24.84 12.78
CA GLY A 323 4.48 -23.90 11.73
C GLY A 323 3.93 -24.34 10.39
N LEU A 324 3.44 -23.39 9.62
CA LEU A 324 3.19 -23.53 8.19
C LEU A 324 4.07 -22.50 7.46
N VAL A 325 5.00 -22.98 6.64
CA VAL A 325 5.83 -22.13 5.77
C VAL A 325 5.36 -22.28 4.33
N VAL A 326 5.00 -21.16 3.70
CA VAL A 326 4.52 -21.13 2.30
C VAL A 326 5.25 -20.05 1.51
N SER A 327 5.30 -20.17 0.19
CA SER A 327 5.92 -19.15 -0.66
C SER A 327 5.03 -17.93 -0.85
N TRP A 328 3.70 -18.13 -0.83
CA TRP A 328 2.70 -17.07 -0.98
C TRP A 328 1.36 -17.49 -0.38
N CYS A 329 0.60 -16.55 0.19
CA CYS A 329 -0.71 -16.80 0.79
C CYS A 329 -1.75 -15.75 0.37
N PRO A 330 -3.06 -16.05 0.47
CA PRO A 330 -4.11 -15.03 0.34
C PRO A 330 -4.13 -14.14 1.60
N GLN A 331 -3.26 -13.13 1.66
CA GLN A 331 -2.98 -12.34 2.87
C GLN A 331 -4.24 -11.76 3.52
N LEU A 332 -5.21 -11.26 2.75
CA LEU A 332 -6.47 -10.73 3.28
C LEU A 332 -7.31 -11.83 3.95
N ASP A 333 -7.46 -13.00 3.33
CA ASP A 333 -8.16 -14.14 3.93
C ASP A 333 -7.46 -14.61 5.21
N VAL A 334 -6.12 -14.65 5.20
CA VAL A 334 -5.31 -15.02 6.37
C VAL A 334 -5.53 -14.01 7.50
N LEU A 335 -5.41 -12.72 7.23
CA LEU A 335 -5.62 -11.66 8.23
C LEU A 335 -7.06 -11.61 8.75
N ALA A 336 -8.05 -11.93 7.91
CA ALA A 336 -9.45 -11.98 8.32
C ALA A 336 -9.82 -13.26 9.10
N HIS A 337 -8.92 -14.24 9.16
CA HIS A 337 -9.19 -15.53 9.77
C HIS A 337 -9.12 -15.46 11.31
N ARG A 338 -10.14 -16.00 12.00
CA ARG A 338 -10.27 -16.01 13.48
C ARG A 338 -9.03 -16.49 14.24
N ALA A 339 -8.25 -17.38 13.63
CA ALA A 339 -7.09 -17.98 14.28
C ALA A 339 -5.89 -17.03 14.36
N VAL A 340 -5.80 -16.01 13.51
CA VAL A 340 -4.68 -15.07 13.50
C VAL A 340 -4.82 -14.12 14.69
N GLY A 341 -3.88 -14.23 15.64
CA GLY A 341 -3.85 -13.37 16.83
C GLY A 341 -2.95 -12.15 16.69
N CYS A 342 -1.93 -12.21 15.83
CA CYS A 342 -1.10 -11.06 15.49
C CYS A 342 -0.40 -11.22 14.13
N PHE A 343 0.09 -10.11 13.59
CA PHE A 343 0.81 -10.02 12.33
C PHE A 343 2.19 -9.40 12.51
N MET A 344 3.24 -10.21 12.36
CA MET A 344 4.61 -9.71 12.23
C MET A 344 4.86 -9.23 10.80
N THR A 345 5.11 -7.93 10.66
CA THR A 345 5.08 -7.26 9.37
C THR A 345 6.21 -6.25 9.20
N HIS A 346 6.67 -6.13 7.96
CA HIS A 346 7.52 -5.03 7.52
C HIS A 346 6.85 -3.65 7.57
N CYS A 347 5.54 -3.53 7.83
CA CYS A 347 4.82 -2.26 7.89
C CYS A 347 4.75 -1.48 6.56
N GLY A 348 4.78 -2.17 5.41
CA GLY A 348 4.42 -1.55 4.13
C GLY A 348 2.98 -1.05 4.17
N TRP A 349 2.69 0.09 3.53
CA TRP A 349 1.44 0.82 3.75
C TRP A 349 0.16 0.00 3.51
N ASN A 350 0.12 -0.79 2.44
CA ASN A 350 -1.03 -1.68 2.18
C ASN A 350 -1.22 -2.72 3.30
N SER A 351 -0.16 -3.44 3.68
CA SER A 351 -0.24 -4.43 4.77
C SER A 351 -0.62 -3.81 6.12
N THR A 352 -0.19 -2.58 6.38
CA THR A 352 -0.58 -1.82 7.57
C THR A 352 -2.08 -1.51 7.54
N LEU A 353 -2.60 -1.01 6.41
CA LEU A 353 -4.04 -0.75 6.26
C LEU A 353 -4.86 -2.04 6.37
N GLU A 354 -4.41 -3.14 5.77
CA GLU A 354 -5.09 -4.45 5.86
C GLU A 354 -5.20 -4.93 7.31
N ALA A 355 -4.10 -4.89 8.06
CA ALA A 355 -4.08 -5.30 9.46
C ALA A 355 -4.99 -4.42 10.33
N LEU A 356 -4.89 -3.09 10.20
CA LEU A 356 -5.73 -2.16 10.95
C LEU A 356 -7.21 -2.31 10.61
N SER A 357 -7.53 -2.48 9.32
CA SER A 357 -8.92 -2.59 8.87
C SER A 357 -9.56 -3.94 9.18
N LEU A 358 -8.75 -4.96 9.50
CA LEU A 358 -9.22 -6.28 9.94
C LEU A 358 -9.11 -6.47 11.46
N GLY A 359 -8.50 -5.50 12.17
CA GLY A 359 -8.36 -5.50 13.63
C GLY A 359 -7.26 -6.42 14.14
N VAL A 360 -6.24 -6.69 13.34
CA VAL A 360 -5.13 -7.58 13.69
C VAL A 360 -4.00 -6.79 14.36
N PRO A 361 -3.63 -7.10 15.61
CA PRO A 361 -2.45 -6.55 16.27
C PRO A 361 -1.16 -6.78 15.47
N MET A 362 -0.27 -5.79 15.43
CA MET A 362 0.97 -5.86 14.64
C MET A 362 2.24 -5.96 15.48
N ILE A 363 3.17 -6.81 15.06
CA ILE A 363 4.58 -6.73 15.46
C ILE A 363 5.34 -6.08 14.31
N ALA A 364 5.70 -4.81 14.50
CA ALA A 364 6.31 -3.96 13.49
C ALA A 364 7.83 -4.19 13.41
N MET A 365 8.29 -4.70 12.27
CA MET A 365 9.70 -4.94 11.96
C MET A 365 10.07 -4.31 10.61
N PRO A 366 10.18 -2.97 10.55
CA PRO A 366 10.41 -2.23 9.31
C PRO A 366 11.77 -2.53 8.69
N GLN A 367 11.82 -2.57 7.36
CA GLN A 367 13.02 -2.88 6.58
C GLN A 367 13.57 -1.64 5.86
N TRP A 368 12.76 -0.93 5.09
CA TRP A 368 13.19 0.23 4.28
C TRP A 368 11.97 1.10 3.86
N THR A 369 12.14 2.07 2.98
CA THR A 369 11.09 2.99 2.49
C THR A 369 10.43 3.80 3.61
N ASP A 370 9.12 4.02 3.51
CA ASP A 370 8.20 4.57 4.50
C ASP A 370 7.93 3.66 5.71
N GLN A 371 8.41 2.41 5.69
CA GLN A 371 8.11 1.43 6.74
C GLN A 371 8.52 1.85 8.15
N PRO A 372 9.70 2.49 8.38
CA PRO A 372 10.06 2.95 9.73
C PRO A 372 9.07 3.95 10.29
N THR A 373 8.59 4.88 9.46
CA THR A 373 7.54 5.84 9.84
C THR A 373 6.22 5.13 10.12
N ASN A 374 5.80 4.19 9.27
CA ASN A 374 4.59 3.42 9.52
C ASN A 374 4.68 2.62 10.84
N ALA A 375 5.83 2.01 11.13
CA ALA A 375 6.09 1.28 12.37
C ALA A 375 6.01 2.18 13.62
N LYS A 376 6.55 3.40 13.53
CA LYS A 376 6.42 4.44 14.57
C LYS A 376 4.95 4.77 14.85
N PHE A 377 4.15 4.94 13.80
CA PHE A 377 2.73 5.22 13.95
C PHE A 377 1.96 4.03 14.53
N VAL A 378 2.22 2.81 14.06
CA VAL A 378 1.60 1.58 14.59
C VAL A 378 1.82 1.42 16.10
N ALA A 379 3.06 1.61 16.56
CA ALA A 379 3.42 1.38 17.95
C ALA A 379 3.01 2.54 18.87
N ASP A 380 3.22 3.79 18.45
CA ASP A 380 3.21 4.93 19.37
C ASP A 380 2.00 5.86 19.20
N VAL A 381 1.45 5.94 17.98
CA VAL A 381 0.33 6.84 17.66
C VAL A 381 -1.00 6.08 17.68
N TRP A 382 -1.10 5.01 16.88
CA TRP A 382 -2.28 4.17 16.78
C TRP A 382 -2.35 3.14 17.89
N GLN A 383 -1.20 2.77 18.46
CA GLN A 383 -1.08 1.82 19.56
C GLN A 383 -1.78 0.47 19.25
N GLY A 384 -1.78 0.09 17.98
CA GLY A 384 -2.33 -1.17 17.45
C GLY A 384 -1.25 -2.27 17.31
N GLY A 385 -0.07 -2.04 17.87
CA GLY A 385 1.04 -2.98 17.80
C GLY A 385 2.22 -2.59 18.67
N ILE A 386 3.29 -3.37 18.54
CA ILE A 386 4.60 -3.11 19.15
C ILE A 386 5.66 -3.10 18.06
N ARG A 387 6.76 -2.38 18.28
CA ARG A 387 7.89 -2.33 17.36
C ARG A 387 9.06 -3.12 17.94
N VAL A 388 9.68 -3.94 17.10
CA VAL A 388 10.88 -4.70 17.48
C VAL A 388 12.06 -3.76 17.70
N SER A 389 12.91 -4.14 18.65
CA SER A 389 14.22 -3.53 18.87
C SER A 389 15.30 -4.26 18.07
N LYS A 390 16.31 -3.53 17.64
CA LYS A 390 17.51 -4.08 16.98
C LYS A 390 18.68 -4.04 17.95
N ASP A 391 19.56 -5.01 17.86
CA ASP A 391 20.83 -4.99 18.59
C ASP A 391 21.84 -4.00 17.97
N GLU A 392 23.05 -3.93 18.52
CA GLU A 392 24.12 -3.05 18.04
C GLU A 392 24.55 -3.33 16.58
N LYS A 393 24.22 -4.51 16.03
CA LYS A 393 24.50 -4.89 14.64
C LYS A 393 23.31 -4.60 13.71
N GLY A 394 22.20 -4.08 14.24
CA GLY A 394 20.99 -3.83 13.48
C GLY A 394 20.13 -5.09 13.27
N VAL A 395 20.38 -6.17 14.01
CA VAL A 395 19.67 -7.45 13.91
C VAL A 395 18.58 -7.52 14.99
N VAL A 396 17.39 -8.01 14.59
CA VAL A 396 16.33 -8.36 15.55
C VAL A 396 16.60 -9.77 16.04
N THR A 397 16.96 -9.90 17.32
CA THR A 397 17.35 -11.18 17.91
C THR A 397 16.16 -12.11 18.13
N LYS A 398 16.44 -13.41 18.25
CA LYS A 398 15.44 -14.43 18.60
C LYS A 398 14.78 -14.16 19.95
N GLU A 399 15.52 -13.59 20.90
CA GLU A 399 14.99 -13.17 22.20
C GLU A 399 13.97 -12.04 22.03
N GLU A 400 14.26 -11.06 21.16
CA GLU A 400 13.34 -9.96 20.87
C GLU A 400 12.09 -10.45 20.13
N VAL A 401 12.24 -11.35 19.16
CA VAL A 401 11.12 -11.97 18.44
C VAL A 401 10.23 -12.74 19.41
N GLU A 402 10.81 -13.58 20.27
CA GLU A 402 10.09 -14.34 21.29
C GLU A 402 9.35 -13.40 22.25
N TRP A 403 10.05 -12.36 22.75
CA TRP A 403 9.46 -11.39 23.66
C TRP A 403 8.28 -10.65 23.02
N CYS A 404 8.44 -10.15 21.79
CA CYS A 404 7.38 -9.45 21.07
C CYS A 404 6.15 -10.33 20.87
N ILE A 405 6.34 -11.58 20.44
CA ILE A 405 5.24 -12.52 20.23
C ILE A 405 4.51 -12.78 21.56
N ARG A 406 5.24 -12.99 22.65
CA ARG A 406 4.64 -13.22 23.96
C ARG A 406 3.89 -11.98 24.46
N GLU A 407 4.50 -10.81 24.34
CA GLU A 407 3.92 -9.54 24.82
C GLU A 407 2.62 -9.20 24.08
N ILE A 408 2.59 -9.34 22.75
CA ILE A 408 1.39 -9.02 21.98
C ILE A 408 0.27 -10.04 22.18
N MET A 409 0.61 -11.31 22.41
CA MET A 409 -0.38 -12.38 22.54
C MET A 409 -0.96 -12.47 23.96
N GLU A 410 -0.14 -12.29 24.99
CA GLU A 410 -0.49 -12.57 26.39
C GLU A 410 0.07 -11.57 27.41
N GLY A 411 0.88 -10.60 26.97
CA GLY A 411 1.52 -9.63 27.85
C GLY A 411 0.58 -8.57 28.41
N GLU A 412 1.14 -7.70 29.25
CA GLU A 412 0.39 -6.64 29.95
C GLU A 412 -0.27 -5.68 28.96
N ARG A 413 0.39 -5.38 27.84
CA ARG A 413 -0.13 -4.48 26.80
C ARG A 413 -1.11 -5.14 25.83
N SER A 414 -1.24 -6.47 25.85
CA SER A 414 -2.02 -7.22 24.85
C SER A 414 -3.48 -6.76 24.76
N LEU A 415 -4.13 -6.58 25.91
CA LEU A 415 -5.55 -6.18 25.96
C LEU A 415 -5.77 -4.77 25.38
N GLU A 416 -4.88 -3.83 25.70
CA GLU A 416 -4.96 -2.46 25.17
C GLU A 416 -4.72 -2.43 23.66
N ILE A 417 -3.70 -3.15 23.20
CA ILE A 417 -3.38 -3.25 21.77
C ILE A 417 -4.57 -3.84 21.00
N ARG A 418 -5.18 -4.94 21.48
CA ARG A 418 -6.35 -5.55 20.85
C ARG A 418 -7.55 -4.61 20.81
N LYS A 419 -7.79 -3.87 21.89
CA LYS A 419 -8.85 -2.85 21.93
C LYS A 419 -8.61 -1.75 20.90
N ASN A 420 -7.37 -1.29 20.74
CA ASN A 420 -7.02 -0.29 19.74
C ASN A 420 -7.14 -0.84 18.32
N SER A 421 -6.70 -2.07 18.06
CA SER A 421 -6.88 -2.71 16.75
C SER A 421 -8.35 -2.84 16.37
N GLU A 422 -9.22 -3.25 17.30
CA GLU A 422 -10.66 -3.32 17.07
C GLU A 422 -11.29 -1.92 16.85
N LYS A 423 -10.82 -0.89 17.57
CA LYS A 423 -11.22 0.50 17.31
C LYS A 423 -10.88 0.89 15.86
N TRP A 424 -9.65 0.65 15.41
CA TRP A 424 -9.23 1.03 14.05
C TRP A 424 -9.98 0.27 12.96
N LYS A 425 -10.28 -1.01 13.19
CA LYS A 425 -11.14 -1.81 12.31
C LYS A 425 -12.52 -1.17 12.11
N ASN A 426 -13.16 -0.77 13.21
CA ASN A 426 -14.49 -0.17 13.16
C ASN A 426 -14.46 1.19 12.44
N LEU A 427 -13.48 2.05 12.73
CA LEU A 427 -13.32 3.34 12.06
C LEU A 427 -12.98 3.18 10.56
N ALA A 428 -12.14 2.21 10.21
CA ALA A 428 -11.81 1.89 8.82
C ALA A 428 -13.06 1.49 8.02
N LYS A 429 -13.92 0.65 8.60
CA LYS A 429 -15.20 0.27 8.02
C LYS A 429 -16.14 1.47 7.88
N GLU A 430 -16.31 2.25 8.95
CA GLU A 430 -17.16 3.45 8.95
C GLU A 430 -16.73 4.48 7.88
N ALA A 431 -15.43 4.62 7.62
CA ALA A 431 -14.93 5.55 6.63
C ALA A 431 -15.38 5.22 5.19
N VAL A 432 -15.49 3.93 4.84
CA VAL A 432 -15.83 3.47 3.48
C VAL A 432 -17.29 3.06 3.31
N ASP A 433 -18.02 2.86 4.42
CA ASP A 433 -19.45 2.55 4.39
C ASP A 433 -20.27 3.73 3.86
N GLU A 434 -21.56 3.50 3.57
CA GLU A 434 -22.47 4.52 3.01
C GLU A 434 -22.52 5.79 3.87
N GLY A 435 -22.11 6.92 3.28
CA GLY A 435 -22.03 8.20 3.97
C GLY A 435 -20.81 8.37 4.88
N GLY A 436 -19.87 7.43 4.86
CA GLY A 436 -18.55 7.52 5.49
C GLY A 436 -17.68 8.64 4.92
N SER A 437 -16.59 8.99 5.60
CA SER A 437 -15.71 10.10 5.18
C SER A 437 -15.07 9.87 3.82
N SER A 438 -14.61 8.65 3.57
CA SER A 438 -13.97 8.27 2.30
C SER A 438 -15.02 8.09 1.22
N ASP A 439 -16.15 7.47 1.53
CA ASP A 439 -17.29 7.32 0.60
C ASP A 439 -17.78 8.68 0.08
N LYS A 440 -17.96 9.67 0.97
CA LYS A 440 -18.33 11.05 0.62
C LYS A 440 -17.30 11.73 -0.28
N ASN A 441 -16.01 11.59 0.02
CA ASN A 441 -14.96 12.17 -0.82
C ASN A 441 -14.96 11.57 -2.24
N ILE A 442 -15.27 10.28 -2.35
CA ILE A 442 -15.40 9.58 -3.63
C ILE A 442 -16.66 10.06 -4.36
N GLU A 443 -17.79 10.19 -3.66
CA GLU A 443 -19.04 10.71 -4.23
C GLU A 443 -18.91 12.14 -4.75
N GLU A 444 -18.23 13.01 -4.02
CA GLU A 444 -17.95 14.38 -4.46
C GLU A 444 -17.14 14.40 -5.76
N PHE A 445 -16.17 13.50 -5.91
CA PHE A 445 -15.40 13.35 -7.15
C PHE A 445 -16.28 12.83 -8.28
N VAL A 446 -17.04 11.75 -8.05
CA VAL A 446 -17.97 11.17 -9.03
C VAL A 446 -19.00 12.20 -9.51
N ALA A 447 -19.63 12.93 -8.58
CA ALA A 447 -20.62 13.95 -8.89
C ALA A 447 -20.03 15.08 -9.76
N LYS A 448 -18.80 15.53 -9.47
CA LYS A 448 -18.13 16.55 -10.29
C LYS A 448 -17.88 16.10 -11.73
N LEU A 449 -17.68 14.81 -11.97
CA LEU A 449 -17.45 14.27 -13.31
C LEU A 449 -18.75 13.94 -14.06
N LEU A 450 -19.84 13.64 -13.34
CA LEU A 450 -21.15 13.38 -13.95
C LEU A 450 -21.95 14.66 -14.24
N CYS A 451 -21.72 15.73 -13.47
CA CYS A 451 -22.43 17.01 -13.63
C CYS A 451 -21.76 18.01 -14.59
N ASN A 452 -20.50 17.78 -14.96
CA ASN A 452 -19.79 18.49 -16.03
C ASN A 452 -19.85 17.69 -17.33
#